data_AF-A0A942V916-F1
#
_entry.id   AF-A0A942V916-F1
#
_cell.length_a   1.000
_cell.length_b   1.000
_cell.length_c   1.000
_cell.angle_alpha   90.00
_cell.angle_beta   90.00
_cell.angle_gamma   90.00
#
_symmetry.space_group_name_H-M   'P 1'
#
loop_
_entity.id
_entity.type
_entity.pdbx_description
1 polymer ?
#
loop_
_entity_poly.entity_id
_entity_poly.type
_entity_poly.pdbx_seq_one_letter_code
_entity_poly.pdbx_strand_id
1 'polypeptide(L)'
;MKTIYIAKKAIARNAVAFLKLENGKLVVAGKFYDGPRGYPGPEVTLNNELPTTLIDEVELRDSWAAEMTDELADFADKMFAEAAAQESWFE
;
A
#
# COMPACT_ATOMS: atom_id res chain seq x y z
N MET A 1 -17.35 4.76 4.33
CA MET A 1 -16.45 4.38 3.23
C MET A 1 -15.32 3.54 3.83
N LYS A 2 -14.90 2.47 3.15
CA LYS A 2 -14.00 1.43 3.67
C LYS A 2 -12.57 1.69 3.18
N THR A 3 -11.61 1.76 4.09
CA THR A 3 -10.18 1.67 3.74
C THR A 3 -9.82 0.20 3.69
N ILE A 4 -9.22 -0.24 2.58
CA ILE A 4 -8.75 -1.63 2.40
C ILE A 4 -7.24 -1.61 2.35
N TYR A 5 -6.60 -2.40 3.20
CA TYR A 5 -5.14 -2.59 3.16
C TYR A 5 -4.82 -3.72 2.19
N ILE A 6 -4.08 -3.40 1.13
CA ILE A 6 -3.78 -4.33 0.04
C ILE A 6 -2.47 -5.05 0.36
N ALA A 7 -1.39 -4.29 0.50
CA ALA A 7 -0.04 -4.82 0.64
C ALA A 7 0.79 -4.01 1.64
N LYS A 8 1.91 -4.60 2.07
CA LYS A 8 2.85 -4.02 3.02
C LYS A 8 4.28 -4.23 2.50
N LYS A 9 5.09 -3.18 2.49
CA LYS A 9 6.52 -3.21 2.17
C LYS A 9 7.34 -2.70 3.35
N ALA A 10 8.37 -3.43 3.77
CA ALA A 10 9.35 -2.90 4.73
C ALA A 10 10.27 -1.92 4.01
N ILE A 11 10.44 -0.72 4.59
CA ILE A 11 11.31 0.33 4.04
C ILE A 11 12.62 0.37 4.83
N ALA A 12 12.53 0.34 6.16
CA ALA A 12 13.70 0.27 7.04
C ALA A 12 13.36 -0.54 8.30
N ARG A 13 14.35 -0.73 9.19
CA ARG A 13 14.19 -1.47 10.45
C ARG A 13 12.95 -1.07 11.26
N ASN A 14 12.63 0.23 11.27
CA ASN A 14 11.48 0.79 11.99
C ASN A 14 10.49 1.51 11.05
N ALA A 15 10.49 1.23 9.74
CA ALA A 15 9.65 1.94 8.78
C ALA A 15 8.98 0.98 7.80
N VAL A 16 7.70 1.20 7.53
CA VAL A 16 6.88 0.34 6.70
C VAL A 16 5.99 1.21 5.81
N ALA A 17 5.82 0.82 4.55
CA ALA A 17 4.83 1.39 3.65
C ALA A 17 3.65 0.44 3.48
N PHE A 18 2.44 0.99 3.44
CA PHE A 18 1.20 0.27 3.17
C PHE A 18 0.60 0.78 1.88
N LEU A 19 0.26 -0.13 0.98
CA LEU A 19 -0.64 0.16 -0.14
C LEU A 19 -2.07 -0.04 0.34
N LYS A 20 -2.90 0.99 0.23
CA LYS A 20 -4.31 0.96 0.62
C LYS A 20 -5.21 1.52 -0.50
N LEU A 21 -6.43 0.99 -0.59
CA LEU A 21 -7.53 1.61 -1.33
C LEU A 21 -8.34 2.45 -0.35
N GLU A 22 -8.35 3.76 -0.58
CA GLU A 22 -9.05 4.74 0.24
C GLU A 22 -9.98 5.56 -0.63
N ASN A 23 -11.29 5.40 -0.43
CA ASN A 23 -12.32 6.14 -1.19
C ASN A 23 -12.18 5.99 -2.72
N GLY A 24 -11.80 4.78 -3.18
CA GLY A 24 -11.58 4.48 -4.59
C GLY A 24 -10.23 4.97 -5.14
N LYS A 25 -9.37 5.56 -4.30
CA LYS A 25 -8.03 5.99 -4.68
C LYS A 25 -6.98 5.06 -4.09
N LEU A 26 -5.96 4.76 -4.87
CA LEU A 26 -4.78 4.05 -4.39
C LEU A 26 -3.88 5.03 -3.66
N VAL A 27 -3.48 4.64 -2.45
CA VAL A 27 -2.66 5.47 -1.59
C VAL A 27 -1.56 4.60 -1.00
N VAL A 28 -0.32 5.09 -1.06
CA VAL A 28 0.81 4.50 -0.36
C VAL A 28 1.10 5.35 0.87
N ALA A 29 0.97 4.78 2.06
CA ALA A 29 1.17 5.47 3.32
C ALA A 29 2.31 4.85 4.12
N GLY A 30 3.26 5.69 4.52
CA GLY A 30 4.35 5.35 5.41
C GLY A 30 3.90 5.27 6.87
N LYS A 31 4.59 4.44 7.64
CA LYS A 31 4.44 4.35 9.10
C LYS A 31 5.78 4.03 9.75
N PHE A 32 6.14 4.84 10.73
CA PHE A 32 7.30 4.62 11.60
C PHE A 32 6.90 3.84 12.85
N TYR A 33 7.77 2.97 13.33
CA TYR A 33 7.60 2.13 14.51
C TYR A 33 8.69 2.41 15.55
N ASP A 34 8.87 3.69 15.90
CA ASP A 34 9.79 4.12 16.97
C ASP A 34 9.16 4.01 18.38
N GLY A 35 8.23 3.07 18.56
CA GLY A 35 7.50 2.83 19.80
C GLY A 35 6.23 2.00 19.58
N PRO A 36 5.51 1.62 20.65
CA PRO A 36 4.38 0.68 20.58
C PRO A 36 3.18 1.16 19.76
N ARG A 37 3.06 2.46 19.49
CA ARG A 37 1.93 3.02 18.71
C ARG A 37 2.28 3.34 17.25
N GLY A 38 3.56 3.50 16.95
CA GLY A 38 4.04 4.03 15.68
C GLY A 38 3.49 5.43 15.35
N TYR A 39 4.09 6.09 14.37
CA TYR A 39 3.68 7.41 13.90
C TYR A 39 3.49 7.40 12.38
N PRO A 40 2.53 8.18 11.85
CA PRO A 40 2.33 8.27 10.40
C PRO A 40 3.58 8.84 9.73
N GLY A 41 3.91 8.31 8.57
CA GLY A 41 4.93 8.83 7.66
C GLY A 41 4.31 9.57 6.47
N PRO A 42 5.10 9.78 5.40
CA PRO A 42 4.60 10.37 4.16
C PRO A 42 3.45 9.57 3.55
N GLU A 43 2.60 10.26 2.79
CA GLU A 43 1.49 9.65 2.07
C GLU A 43 1.48 10.15 0.62
N VAL A 44 1.38 9.21 -0.33
CA VAL A 44 1.29 9.50 -1.76
C VAL A 44 -0.01 8.90 -2.29
N THR A 45 -0.87 9.75 -2.83
CA THR A 45 -2.04 9.32 -3.62
C THR A 45 -1.58 9.07 -5.05
N LEU A 46 -1.82 7.86 -5.56
CA LEU A 46 -1.46 7.48 -6.91
C LEU A 46 -2.59 7.84 -7.88
N ASN A 47 -2.22 8.18 -9.12
CA ASN A 47 -3.17 8.47 -10.19
C ASN A 47 -3.69 7.20 -10.89
N ASN A 48 -3.17 6.04 -10.51
CA ASN A 48 -3.49 4.77 -11.12
C ASN A 48 -4.84 4.28 -10.61
N GLU A 49 -5.59 3.65 -11.52
CA GLU A 49 -6.83 2.96 -11.17
C GLU A 49 -6.53 1.53 -10.77
N LEU A 50 -7.37 0.97 -9.90
CA LEU A 50 -7.33 -0.46 -9.58
C LEU A 50 -7.80 -1.25 -10.82
N PRO A 51 -7.00 -2.18 -11.36
CA PRO A 51 -7.42 -3.01 -12.48
C PRO A 51 -8.71 -3.77 -12.17
N THR A 52 -9.61 -3.88 -13.14
CA THR A 52 -10.91 -4.55 -12.94
C THR A 52 -10.79 -6.01 -12.53
N THR A 53 -9.72 -6.68 -12.98
CA THR A 53 -9.35 -8.05 -12.61
C THR A 53 -9.01 -8.21 -11.14
N LEU A 54 -8.55 -7.13 -10.48
CA LEU A 54 -8.14 -7.13 -9.07
C LEU A 54 -9.21 -6.59 -8.12
N ILE A 55 -10.34 -6.08 -8.62
CA ILE A 55 -11.41 -5.51 -7.79
C ILE A 55 -11.93 -6.54 -6.79
N ASP A 56 -12.34 -7.71 -7.27
CA ASP A 56 -12.93 -8.75 -6.42
C ASP A 56 -11.92 -9.23 -5.36
N GLU A 57 -10.67 -9.46 -5.76
CA GLU A 57 -9.61 -9.86 -4.84
C GLU A 57 -9.40 -8.79 -3.76
N VAL A 58 -9.23 -7.52 -4.14
CA VAL A 58 -9.01 -6.42 -3.20
C VAL A 58 -10.22 -6.19 -2.29
N GLU A 59 -11.45 -6.25 -2.80
CA GLU A 59 -12.65 -6.02 -1.99
C GLU A 59 -12.87 -7.11 -0.92
N LEU A 60 -12.49 -8.35 -1.24
CA LEU A 60 -12.56 -9.51 -0.34
C LEU A 60 -11.40 -9.59 0.65
N ARG A 61 -10.33 -8.81 0.49
CA ARG A 61 -9.20 -8.80 1.44
C ARG A 61 -9.62 -8.33 2.82
N ASP A 62 -9.27 -9.14 3.80
CA ASP A 62 -9.44 -8.88 5.24
C ASP A 62 -8.17 -8.32 5.89
N SER A 63 -7.01 -8.54 5.26
CA SER A 63 -5.69 -8.16 5.78
C SER A 63 -4.66 -7.93 4.67
N TRP A 64 -3.71 -7.04 4.93
CA TRP A 64 -2.50 -6.89 4.11
C TRP A 64 -1.61 -8.14 4.12
N ALA A 65 -1.80 -9.04 5.09
CA ALA A 65 -1.05 -10.28 5.23
C ALA A 65 -1.69 -11.47 4.49
N ALA A 66 -2.87 -11.28 3.89
CA ALA A 66 -3.50 -12.32 3.08
C ALA A 66 -2.60 -12.64 1.87
N GLU A 67 -2.61 -13.90 1.43
CA GLU A 67 -1.92 -14.32 0.22
C GLU A 67 -2.39 -13.47 -0.97
N MET A 68 -1.46 -13.16 -1.88
CA MET A 68 -1.74 -12.36 -3.07
C MET A 68 -1.62 -13.27 -4.28
N THR A 69 -2.49 -13.07 -5.27
CA THR A 69 -2.21 -13.57 -6.61
C THR A 69 -0.93 -12.92 -7.16
N ASP A 70 -0.28 -13.58 -8.12
CA ASP A 70 0.89 -13.01 -8.79
C ASP A 70 0.56 -11.64 -9.42
N GLU A 71 -0.66 -11.50 -9.97
CA GLU A 71 -1.13 -10.23 -10.55
C GLU A 71 -1.23 -9.12 -9.50
N LEU A 72 -1.78 -9.42 -8.31
CA LEU A 72 -1.86 -8.44 -7.23
C LEU A 72 -0.49 -8.09 -6.66
N ALA A 73 0.43 -9.06 -6.59
CA ALA A 73 1.81 -8.84 -6.16
C ALA A 73 2.55 -7.90 -7.13
N ASP A 74 2.51 -8.19 -8.43
CA ASP A 74 3.10 -7.36 -9.48
C ASP A 74 2.52 -5.94 -9.48
N PHE A 75 1.20 -5.84 -9.30
CA PHE A 75 0.53 -4.56 -9.16
C PHE A 75 1.00 -3.77 -7.95
N ALA A 76 1.09 -4.42 -6.78
CA ALA A 76 1.55 -3.78 -5.55
C ALA A 76 2.99 -3.27 -5.67
N ASP A 77 3.89 -4.06 -6.25
CA ASP A 77 5.28 -3.68 -6.49
C ASP A 77 5.38 -2.47 -7.41
N LYS A 78 4.58 -2.43 -8.48
CA LYS A 78 4.47 -1.25 -9.36
C LYS A 78 4.01 -0.01 -8.59
N MET A 79 2.98 -0.13 -7.73
CA MET A 79 2.47 1.00 -6.95
C MET A 79 3.51 1.53 -5.96
N PHE A 80 4.29 0.65 -5.32
CA PHE A 80 5.38 1.07 -4.45
C PHE A 80 6.49 1.80 -5.23
N ALA A 81 6.85 1.31 -6.43
CA ALA A 81 7.83 1.96 -7.28
C ALA A 81 7.37 3.36 -7.74
N GLU A 82 6.09 3.51 -8.10
CA GLU A 82 5.52 4.82 -8.44
C GLU A 82 5.47 5.79 -7.26
N ALA A 83 5.21 5.29 -6.05
CA ALA A 83 5.30 6.11 -4.85
C ALA A 83 6.74 6.57 -4.58
N ALA A 84 7.74 5.69 -4.76
CA ALA A 84 9.16 6.04 -4.63
C ALA A 84 9.60 7.08 -5.65
N ALA A 85 9.07 7.04 -6.87
CA ALA A 85 9.36 8.05 -7.89
C ALA A 85 8.81 9.45 -7.54
N GLN A 86 7.82 9.54 -6.65
CA GLN A 86 7.23 10.81 -6.20
C GLN A 86 7.76 11.27 -4.84
N GLU A 87 8.12 10.32 -3.97
CA GLU A 87 8.58 10.56 -2.60
C GLU A 87 9.69 9.55 -2.27
N SER A 88 10.93 10.06 -2.19
CA SER A 88 12.15 9.27 -1.94
C SER A 88 12.11 8.47 -0.63
N TRP A 89 11.23 8.83 0.31
CA TRP A 89 11.04 8.05 1.53
C TRP A 89 10.64 6.59 1.28
N PHE A 90 10.04 6.27 0.13
CA PHE A 90 9.58 4.91 -0.22
C PHE A 90 10.63 4.04 -0.94
N GLU A 91 11.84 4.56 -1.18
CA GLU A 91 12.95 3.80 -1.78
C GLU A 91 13.41 2.63 -0.90
#